data_AF-A0A1B8C704-F1
#
_entry.id   AF-A0A1B8C704-F1
#
_cell.length_a   1.000
_cell.length_b   1.000
_cell.length_c   1.000
_cell.angle_alpha   90.00
_cell.angle_beta   90.00
_cell.angle_gamma   90.00
#
_symmetry.space_group_name_H-M   'P 1'
#
loop_
_entity.id
_entity.type
_entity.pdbx_description
1 polymer ?
#
loop_
_entity_poly.entity_id
_entity_poly.type
_entity_poly.pdbx_seq_one_letter_code
_entity_poly.pdbx_strand_id
1 'polypeptide(L)'
;MESYTIPKSEIEVLSQEINDDFGSYRIRAGQRVHYVTVAANVFDDDTMCRPHLLIPQLPSFPDKNWTTMEVTRKPDGSLESELSHEPLPGVRMTWHPKTIDVLSLEKVKRHRSGVHEVLYSGLPAICKIACFSWQIPGIEHETYTYSVVEEYREPADPVIAPAFLGHVTENGRVIGMLLEKLEGDFASMDDLPACRKTLENFHLMNMVHGDVNRYNFVIDRSKEPVHVRLVDFEHAEPYEESKALKELQSLMLELAETTGRGGSVVIDGSA
;
A
#
# COMPACT_ATOMS: atom_id res chain seq x y z
N MET A 1 -34.65 5.53 -20.90
CA MET A 1 -33.66 4.58 -20.39
C MET A 1 -33.48 4.92 -18.92
N GLU A 2 -34.07 4.15 -18.02
CA GLU A 2 -33.91 4.38 -16.59
C GLU A 2 -32.42 4.21 -16.26
N SER A 3 -31.80 5.31 -15.81
CA SER A 3 -30.44 5.29 -15.29
C SER A 3 -30.50 4.57 -13.95
N TYR A 4 -30.19 3.27 -13.95
CA TYR A 4 -30.06 2.53 -12.70
C TYR A 4 -28.96 3.18 -11.85
N THR A 5 -29.29 3.49 -10.59
CA THR A 5 -28.35 4.09 -9.64
C THR A 5 -28.08 3.08 -8.55
N ILE A 6 -26.83 3.02 -8.09
CA ILE A 6 -26.45 2.12 -7.01
C ILE A 6 -27.07 2.61 -5.70
N PRO A 7 -27.82 1.77 -4.97
CA PRO A 7 -28.35 2.13 -3.67
C PRO A 7 -27.23 2.56 -2.71
N LYS A 8 -27.47 3.58 -1.89
CA LYS A 8 -26.47 4.05 -0.90
C LYS A 8 -26.04 2.97 0.10
N SER A 9 -26.90 1.99 0.37
CA SER A 9 -26.59 0.82 1.20
C SER A 9 -25.59 -0.15 0.58
N GLU A 10 -25.34 -0.05 -0.73
CA GLU A 10 -24.37 -0.84 -1.48
C GLU A 10 -23.07 -0.07 -1.77
N ILE A 11 -22.89 1.07 -1.11
CA ILE A 11 -21.71 1.91 -1.22
C ILE A 11 -20.85 1.75 0.04
N GLU A 12 -19.55 1.55 -0.14
CA GLU A 12 -18.57 1.39 0.93
C GLU A 12 -17.35 2.26 0.64
N VAL A 13 -16.93 3.09 1.59
CA VAL A 13 -15.64 3.79 1.51
C VAL A 13 -14.53 2.81 1.89
N LEU A 14 -13.66 2.48 0.95
CA LEU A 14 -12.54 1.56 1.13
C LEU A 14 -11.29 2.25 1.69
N SER A 15 -11.04 3.48 1.22
CA SER A 15 -9.93 4.33 1.67
C SER A 15 -10.35 5.80 1.56
N GLN A 16 -9.80 6.65 2.43
CA GLN A 16 -9.98 8.10 2.35
C GLN A 16 -8.71 8.83 2.78
N GLU A 17 -8.42 9.96 2.11
CA GLU A 17 -7.38 10.93 2.46
C GLU A 17 -8.03 12.32 2.39
N ILE A 18 -7.91 13.11 3.45
CA ILE A 18 -8.53 14.43 3.56
C ILE A 18 -7.45 15.45 3.90
N ASN A 19 -7.45 16.57 3.19
CA ASN A 19 -6.60 17.72 3.44
C ASN A 19 -7.45 19.00 3.43
N ASP A 20 -6.79 20.15 3.58
CA ASP A 20 -7.44 21.46 3.68
C ASP A 20 -8.18 21.88 2.39
N ASP A 21 -7.82 21.29 1.23
CA ASP A 21 -8.39 21.63 -0.07
C ASP A 21 -9.50 20.68 -0.49
N PHE A 22 -9.36 19.37 -0.22
CA PHE A 22 -10.29 18.33 -0.64
C PHE A 22 -10.20 17.05 0.18
N GLY A 23 -11.29 16.27 0.16
CA GLY A 23 -11.32 14.87 0.54
C GLY A 23 -11.31 13.97 -0.69
N SER A 24 -10.41 12.98 -0.71
CA SER A 24 -10.34 11.94 -1.72
C SER A 24 -10.78 10.60 -1.13
N TYR A 25 -11.66 9.90 -1.85
CA TYR A 25 -12.28 8.67 -1.40
C TYR A 25 -12.17 7.60 -2.47
N ARG A 26 -11.67 6.42 -2.10
CA ARG A 26 -11.75 5.21 -2.90
C ARG A 26 -12.97 4.42 -2.44
N ILE A 27 -13.98 4.29 -3.29
CA ILE A 27 -15.31 3.81 -2.93
C ILE A 27 -15.67 2.58 -3.75
N ARG A 28 -16.15 1.53 -3.09
CA ARG A 28 -16.85 0.43 -3.75
C ARG A 28 -18.31 0.82 -3.94
N ALA A 29 -18.81 0.71 -5.16
CA ALA A 29 -20.24 0.79 -5.46
C ALA A 29 -20.62 -0.43 -6.31
N GLY A 30 -21.47 -1.29 -5.75
CA GLY A 30 -21.75 -2.59 -6.35
C GLY A 30 -20.49 -3.47 -6.44
N GLN A 31 -20.11 -3.86 -7.66
CA GLN A 31 -18.95 -4.73 -7.93
C GLN A 31 -17.72 -3.97 -8.43
N ARG A 32 -17.72 -2.63 -8.38
CA ARG A 32 -16.66 -1.80 -8.93
C ARG A 32 -16.14 -0.82 -7.91
N VAL A 33 -14.88 -0.45 -8.08
CA VAL A 33 -14.27 0.63 -7.31
C VAL A 33 -14.26 1.91 -8.14
N HIS A 34 -14.56 3.02 -7.49
CA HIS A 34 -14.60 4.37 -8.04
C HIS A 34 -13.86 5.33 -7.13
N TYR A 35 -13.52 6.50 -7.66
CA TYR A 35 -12.76 7.51 -6.95
C TYR A 35 -13.55 8.80 -6.88
N VAL A 36 -13.81 9.29 -5.68
CA VAL A 36 -14.58 10.51 -5.46
C VAL A 36 -13.68 11.56 -4.83
N THR A 37 -13.65 12.74 -5.41
CA THR A 37 -13.04 13.92 -4.82
C THR A 37 -14.14 14.88 -4.41
N VAL A 38 -14.10 15.36 -3.18
CA VAL A 38 -15.06 16.32 -2.63
C VAL A 38 -14.28 17.54 -2.17
N ALA A 39 -14.59 18.72 -2.71
CA ALA A 39 -13.94 19.95 -2.28
C ALA A 39 -14.21 20.22 -0.79
N ALA A 40 -13.22 20.75 -0.05
CA ALA A 40 -13.31 20.89 1.41
C ALA A 40 -14.46 21.80 1.88
N ASN A 41 -14.91 22.75 1.05
CA ASN A 41 -16.04 23.63 1.36
C ASN A 41 -17.42 22.98 1.14
N VAL A 42 -17.48 21.72 0.71
CA VAL A 42 -18.74 21.04 0.39
C VAL A 42 -19.43 20.55 1.67
N PHE A 43 -18.70 19.94 2.59
CA PHE A 43 -19.23 19.43 3.85
C PHE A 43 -18.32 19.82 5.00
N ASP A 44 -18.82 19.79 6.23
CA ASP A 44 -18.00 19.97 7.43
C ASP A 44 -17.03 18.79 7.65
N ASP A 45 -15.99 19.01 8.45
CA ASP A 45 -14.94 18.03 8.73
C ASP A 45 -15.49 16.72 9.32
N ASP A 46 -16.54 16.79 10.16
CA ASP A 46 -17.14 15.61 10.79
C ASP A 46 -17.84 14.73 9.74
N THR A 47 -18.57 15.37 8.81
CA THR A 47 -19.14 14.69 7.65
C THR A 47 -18.04 14.09 6.76
N MET A 48 -17.00 14.86 6.42
CA MET A 48 -15.93 14.41 5.53
C MET A 48 -15.19 13.19 6.10
N CYS A 49 -14.92 13.17 7.41
CA CYS A 49 -14.16 12.08 8.02
C CYS A 49 -14.99 10.82 8.31
N ARG A 50 -16.33 10.89 8.32
CA ARG A 50 -17.20 9.76 8.68
C ARG A 50 -18.01 9.22 7.50
N PRO A 51 -17.63 8.06 6.93
CA PRO A 51 -18.35 7.47 5.79
C PRO A 51 -19.88 7.36 5.94
N HIS A 52 -20.36 7.05 7.14
CA HIS A 52 -21.80 6.92 7.41
C HIS A 52 -22.57 8.26 7.36
N LEU A 53 -21.89 9.40 7.56
CA LEU A 53 -22.45 10.74 7.36
C LEU A 53 -22.28 11.23 5.92
N LEU A 54 -21.15 10.89 5.29
CA LEU A 54 -20.81 11.30 3.93
C LEU A 54 -21.69 10.63 2.87
N ILE A 55 -21.76 9.29 2.88
CA ILE A 55 -22.41 8.50 1.81
C ILE A 55 -23.85 8.96 1.51
N PRO A 56 -24.72 9.20 2.53
CA PRO A 56 -26.08 9.69 2.30
C PRO A 56 -26.15 11.05 1.61
N GLN A 57 -25.12 11.89 1.77
CA GLN A 57 -25.07 13.26 1.24
C GLN A 57 -24.43 13.34 -0.15
N LEU A 58 -23.67 12.32 -0.56
CA LEU A 58 -23.06 12.29 -1.88
C LEU A 58 -24.13 12.26 -3.00
N PRO A 59 -23.81 12.77 -4.20
CA PRO A 59 -24.63 12.57 -5.40
C PRO A 59 -24.94 11.10 -5.67
N SER A 60 -25.93 10.83 -6.53
CA SER A 60 -26.27 9.45 -6.92
C SER A 60 -25.15 8.85 -7.76
N PHE A 61 -24.87 7.56 -7.55
CA PHE A 61 -23.81 6.84 -8.28
C PHE A 61 -24.47 6.09 -9.44
N PRO A 62 -24.23 6.47 -10.71
CA PRO A 62 -24.77 5.71 -11.84
C PRO A 62 -24.13 4.33 -11.87
N ASP A 63 -24.93 3.30 -12.17
CA ASP A 63 -24.43 1.96 -12.44
C ASP A 63 -23.79 1.89 -13.83
N LYS A 64 -22.61 2.52 -13.96
CA LYS A 64 -21.86 2.67 -15.21
C LYS A 64 -20.35 2.57 -14.94
N ASN A 65 -19.56 2.51 -16.01
CA ASN A 65 -18.10 2.39 -16.00
C ASN A 65 -17.36 3.74 -15.85
N TRP A 66 -17.89 4.68 -15.08
CA TRP A 66 -17.14 5.89 -14.75
C TRP A 66 -16.02 5.54 -13.76
N THR A 67 -14.94 6.32 -13.79
CA THR A 67 -13.75 6.09 -12.98
C THR A 67 -13.71 7.04 -11.79
N THR A 68 -13.88 8.33 -12.05
CA THR A 68 -13.85 9.38 -11.01
C THR A 68 -15.14 10.20 -11.00
N MET A 69 -15.46 10.74 -9.82
CA MET A 69 -16.49 11.75 -9.61
C MET A 69 -15.88 12.91 -8.83
N GLU A 70 -16.01 14.12 -9.34
CA GLU A 70 -15.70 15.33 -8.58
C GLU A 70 -17.01 15.93 -8.06
N VAL A 71 -17.06 16.25 -6.77
CA VAL A 71 -18.22 16.82 -6.08
C VAL A 71 -17.86 18.20 -5.58
N THR A 72 -18.62 19.20 -6.04
CA THR A 72 -18.45 20.60 -5.66
C THR A 72 -19.78 21.19 -5.20
N ARG A 73 -19.73 22.38 -4.59
CA ARG A 73 -20.89 23.13 -4.16
C ARG A 73 -21.07 24.36 -5.04
N LYS A 74 -22.24 24.50 -5.65
CA LYS A 74 -22.61 25.66 -6.46
C LYS A 74 -22.81 26.91 -5.61
N PRO A 75 -22.77 28.11 -6.20
CA PRO A 75 -23.05 29.36 -5.48
C PRO A 75 -24.44 29.41 -4.83
N ASP A 76 -25.42 28.67 -5.35
CA ASP A 76 -26.77 28.55 -4.77
C ASP A 76 -26.86 27.54 -3.61
N GLY A 77 -25.74 26.91 -3.24
CA GLY A 77 -25.63 25.93 -2.18
C GLY A 77 -25.97 24.50 -2.59
N SER A 78 -26.43 24.25 -3.82
CA SER A 78 -26.69 22.90 -4.33
C SER A 78 -25.39 22.15 -4.68
N LEU A 79 -25.44 20.82 -4.70
CA LEU A 79 -24.29 19.99 -5.11
C LEU A 79 -24.22 19.87 -6.63
N GLU A 80 -23.01 19.92 -7.16
CA GLU A 80 -22.67 19.54 -8.52
C GLU A 80 -21.76 18.31 -8.52
N SER A 81 -21.90 17.47 -9.53
CA SER A 81 -21.01 16.35 -9.74
C SER A 81 -20.59 16.21 -11.19
N GLU A 82 -19.29 16.06 -11.43
CA GLU A 82 -18.73 15.77 -12.74
C GLU A 82 -18.15 14.35 -12.76
N LEU A 83 -18.46 13.57 -13.80
CA LEU A 83 -17.95 12.21 -13.96
C LEU A 83 -16.87 12.17 -15.02
N SER A 84 -15.80 11.43 -14.76
CA SER A 84 -14.80 11.07 -15.75
C SER A 84 -14.81 9.56 -16.02
N HIS A 85 -14.49 9.19 -17.25
CA HIS A 85 -14.29 7.81 -17.70
C HIS A 85 -12.82 7.51 -18.02
N GLU A 86 -11.92 8.47 -17.79
CA GLU A 86 -10.50 8.30 -18.05
C GLU A 86 -9.94 7.16 -17.20
N PRO A 87 -9.06 6.32 -17.75
CA PRO A 87 -8.42 5.26 -17.00
C PRO A 87 -7.43 5.85 -15.97
N LEU A 88 -7.41 5.28 -14.77
CA LEU A 88 -6.40 5.62 -13.76
C LEU A 88 -5.07 4.93 -14.07
N PRO A 89 -3.94 5.54 -13.66
CA PRO A 89 -2.64 4.89 -13.79
C PRO A 89 -2.63 3.58 -12.99
N GLY A 90 -1.94 2.57 -13.53
CA GLY A 90 -1.63 1.32 -12.84
C GLY A 90 -0.14 1.04 -12.96
N VAL A 91 0.35 0.11 -12.15
CA VAL A 91 1.72 -0.41 -12.26
C VAL A 91 1.87 -1.03 -13.65
N ARG A 92 2.92 -0.64 -14.38
CA ARG A 92 3.19 -1.14 -15.74
C ARG A 92 4.16 -2.31 -15.71
N MET A 93 5.06 -2.34 -14.74
CA MET A 93 6.06 -3.40 -14.63
C MET A 93 5.49 -4.69 -14.02
N THR A 94 4.76 -5.44 -14.82
CA THR A 94 4.13 -6.69 -14.40
C THR A 94 4.94 -7.90 -14.86
N TRP A 95 5.74 -8.46 -13.97
CA TRP A 95 6.63 -9.59 -14.27
C TRP A 95 6.11 -10.93 -13.73
N HIS A 96 5.48 -10.94 -12.55
CA HIS A 96 4.87 -12.15 -11.98
C HIS A 96 3.62 -12.59 -12.76
N PRO A 97 3.40 -13.88 -13.06
CA PRO A 97 2.32 -14.34 -13.94
C PRO A 97 0.92 -14.31 -13.30
N LYS A 98 0.84 -14.29 -11.96
CA LYS A 98 -0.45 -14.26 -11.24
C LYS A 98 -0.93 -12.85 -11.03
N THR A 99 -2.22 -12.64 -11.27
CA THR A 99 -2.98 -11.44 -10.93
C THR A 99 -4.16 -11.83 -10.03
N ILE A 100 -4.44 -11.01 -9.02
CA ILE A 100 -5.51 -11.26 -8.03
C ILE A 100 -6.35 -9.99 -7.87
N ASP A 101 -7.68 -10.10 -8.03
CA ASP A 101 -8.58 -8.98 -7.76
C ASP A 101 -8.59 -8.65 -6.27
N VAL A 102 -8.32 -7.39 -5.92
CA VAL A 102 -8.30 -6.88 -4.54
C VAL A 102 -9.62 -7.14 -3.80
N LEU A 103 -10.75 -7.12 -4.49
CA LEU A 103 -12.06 -7.36 -3.85
C LEU A 103 -12.32 -8.86 -3.57
N SER A 104 -11.51 -9.76 -4.15
CA SER A 104 -11.58 -11.20 -3.88
C SER A 104 -10.79 -11.63 -2.64
N LEU A 105 -9.94 -10.75 -2.11
CA LEU A 105 -9.11 -11.02 -0.94
C LEU A 105 -9.90 -10.78 0.35
N GLU A 106 -9.97 -11.81 1.21
CA GLU A 106 -10.53 -11.68 2.54
C GLU A 106 -9.56 -10.90 3.44
N LYS A 107 -9.99 -9.73 3.91
CA LYS A 107 -9.20 -8.90 4.82
C LYS A 107 -9.25 -9.45 6.24
N VAL A 108 -8.08 -9.67 6.83
CA VAL A 108 -7.91 -10.13 8.21
C VAL A 108 -7.63 -8.94 9.13
N LYS A 109 -6.63 -8.14 8.78
CA LYS A 109 -6.15 -7.04 9.61
C LYS A 109 -5.63 -5.89 8.74
N ARG A 110 -5.88 -4.65 9.16
CA ARG A 110 -5.23 -3.47 8.56
C ARG A 110 -3.97 -3.13 9.35
N HIS A 111 -2.85 -2.91 8.66
CA HIS A 111 -1.61 -2.43 9.28
C HIS A 111 -1.46 -0.92 9.15
N ARG A 112 -1.59 -0.40 7.92
CA ARG A 112 -1.59 1.04 7.61
C ARG A 112 -2.41 1.31 6.36
N SER A 113 -2.45 2.56 5.88
CA SER A 113 -3.10 2.86 4.59
C SER A 113 -2.48 2.01 3.48
N GLY A 114 -3.30 1.36 2.67
CA GLY A 114 -2.86 0.50 1.57
C GLY A 114 -2.20 -0.83 1.98
N VAL A 115 -1.99 -1.13 3.27
CA VAL A 115 -1.33 -2.37 3.72
C VAL A 115 -2.25 -3.19 4.63
N HIS A 116 -2.60 -4.38 4.16
CA HIS A 116 -3.55 -5.27 4.83
C HIS A 116 -2.97 -6.69 4.91
N GLU A 117 -3.18 -7.35 6.04
CA GLU A 117 -3.12 -8.80 6.13
C GLU A 117 -4.41 -9.37 5.52
N VAL A 118 -4.26 -10.36 4.64
CA VAL A 118 -5.34 -11.02 3.92
C VAL A 118 -5.16 -12.53 3.95
N LEU A 119 -6.22 -13.28 3.68
CA LEU A 119 -6.12 -14.71 3.38
C LEU A 119 -5.98 -14.93 1.86
N TYR A 120 -4.96 -15.69 1.48
CA TYR A 120 -4.75 -16.13 0.11
C TYR A 120 -4.47 -17.63 0.08
N SER A 121 -5.32 -18.38 -0.62
CA SER A 121 -5.25 -19.86 -0.66
C SER A 121 -5.24 -20.50 0.74
N GLY A 122 -5.95 -19.89 1.70
CA GLY A 122 -6.04 -20.36 3.09
C GLY A 122 -4.85 -20.01 3.99
N LEU A 123 -3.85 -19.27 3.47
CA LEU A 123 -2.69 -18.82 4.23
C LEU A 123 -2.67 -17.30 4.38
N PRO A 124 -2.17 -16.76 5.50
CA PRO A 124 -1.94 -15.32 5.66
C PRO A 124 -0.95 -14.76 4.63
N ALA A 125 -1.25 -13.58 4.10
CA ALA A 125 -0.41 -12.83 3.17
C ALA A 125 -0.53 -11.33 3.43
N ILE A 126 0.43 -10.54 2.94
CA ILE A 126 0.40 -9.07 3.01
C ILE A 126 0.01 -8.51 1.63
N CYS A 127 -1.11 -7.81 1.58
CA CYS A 127 -1.57 -7.06 0.42
C CYS A 127 -1.15 -5.59 0.57
N LYS A 128 -0.28 -5.11 -0.31
CA LYS A 128 0.13 -3.70 -0.40
C LYS A 128 -0.42 -3.11 -1.70
N ILE A 129 -1.23 -2.06 -1.60
CA ILE A 129 -1.89 -1.39 -2.73
C ILE A 129 -1.70 0.13 -2.67
N ALA A 130 -1.66 0.75 -3.84
CA ALA A 130 -1.92 2.17 -3.99
C ALA A 130 -3.43 2.42 -3.78
N CYS A 131 -3.78 3.12 -2.70
CA CYS A 131 -5.15 3.56 -2.47
C CYS A 131 -5.55 4.68 -3.44
N PHE A 132 -4.59 5.44 -3.94
CA PHE A 132 -4.81 6.56 -4.86
C PHE A 132 -3.72 6.63 -5.95
N SER A 133 -3.99 7.37 -7.03
CA SER A 133 -3.11 7.43 -8.20
C SER A 133 -1.70 7.96 -7.88
N TRP A 134 -1.57 8.88 -6.94
CA TRP A 134 -0.28 9.44 -6.52
C TRP A 134 0.62 8.43 -5.79
N GLN A 135 0.08 7.31 -5.30
CA GLN A 135 0.84 6.24 -4.65
C GLN A 135 1.37 5.19 -5.64
N ILE A 136 0.88 5.19 -6.89
CA ILE A 136 1.29 4.21 -7.91
C ILE A 136 2.81 4.21 -8.17
N PRO A 137 3.52 5.36 -8.25
CA PRO A 137 4.95 5.36 -8.48
C PRO A 137 5.75 4.58 -7.41
N GLY A 138 5.39 4.72 -6.13
CA GLY A 138 6.06 4.00 -5.03
C GLY A 138 5.82 2.49 -5.12
N ILE A 139 4.57 2.08 -5.38
CA ILE A 139 4.22 0.67 -5.59
C ILE A 139 4.94 0.09 -6.82
N GLU A 140 5.02 0.84 -7.92
CA GLU A 140 5.72 0.41 -9.13
C GLU A 140 7.21 0.22 -8.86
N HIS A 141 7.81 1.12 -8.09
CA HIS A 141 9.22 1.04 -7.73
C HIS A 141 9.53 -0.16 -6.84
N GLU A 142 8.72 -0.42 -5.83
CA GLU A 142 8.86 -1.61 -4.99
C GLU A 142 8.61 -2.89 -5.81
N THR A 143 7.63 -2.89 -6.72
CA THR A 143 7.35 -4.04 -7.61
C THR A 143 8.55 -4.35 -8.49
N TYR A 144 9.22 -3.32 -9.03
CA TYR A 144 10.47 -3.48 -9.77
C TYR A 144 11.55 -4.08 -8.88
N THR A 145 11.73 -3.55 -7.66
CA THR A 145 12.77 -4.04 -6.75
C THR A 145 12.59 -5.52 -6.43
N TYR A 146 11.36 -5.98 -6.18
CA TYR A 146 11.11 -7.41 -6.01
C TYR A 146 11.49 -8.24 -7.25
N SER A 147 11.29 -7.72 -8.47
CA SER A 147 11.74 -8.42 -9.68
C SER A 147 13.26 -8.58 -9.73
N VAL A 148 14.00 -7.56 -9.32
CA VAL A 148 15.47 -7.59 -9.28
C VAL A 148 15.93 -8.58 -8.21
N VAL A 149 15.35 -8.54 -7.01
CA VAL A 149 15.69 -9.48 -5.93
C VAL A 149 15.42 -10.93 -6.35
N GLU A 150 14.38 -11.20 -7.13
CA GLU A 150 14.07 -12.55 -7.60
C GLU A 150 14.97 -12.98 -8.76
N GLU A 151 15.33 -12.07 -9.67
CA GLU A 151 16.22 -12.34 -10.82
C GLU A 151 17.66 -12.62 -10.38
N TYR A 152 18.18 -11.88 -9.39
CA TYR A 152 19.57 -12.01 -8.92
C TYR A 152 19.77 -13.17 -7.94
N ARG A 153 18.72 -13.85 -7.52
CA ARG A 153 18.79 -14.89 -6.49
C ARG A 153 19.25 -16.21 -7.09
N GLU A 154 20.42 -16.67 -6.69
CA GLU A 154 20.87 -18.04 -6.93
C GLU A 154 20.28 -19.02 -5.89
N PRO A 155 20.15 -20.33 -6.19
CA PRO A 155 19.59 -21.31 -5.25
C PRO A 155 20.32 -21.41 -3.91
N ALA A 156 21.61 -21.02 -3.88
CA ALA A 156 22.44 -21.02 -2.66
C ALA A 156 22.37 -19.70 -1.88
N ASP A 157 21.79 -18.64 -2.46
CA ASP A 157 21.73 -17.34 -1.81
C ASP A 157 20.71 -17.32 -0.67
N PRO A 158 20.98 -16.58 0.41
CA PRO A 158 20.01 -16.38 1.47
C PRO A 158 18.78 -15.66 0.91
N VAL A 159 17.59 -16.11 1.31
CA VAL A 159 16.36 -15.41 0.95
C VAL A 159 16.29 -14.14 1.79
N ILE A 160 16.35 -12.96 1.17
CA ILE A 160 16.44 -11.68 1.90
C ILE A 160 15.17 -10.83 1.87
N ALA A 161 14.15 -11.18 1.09
CA ALA A 161 12.91 -10.41 0.94
C ALA A 161 11.69 -11.34 0.89
N PRO A 162 10.49 -10.96 1.36
CA PRO A 162 9.26 -11.78 1.24
C PRO A 162 9.07 -12.37 -0.15
N ALA A 163 8.50 -13.56 -0.26
CA ALA A 163 8.13 -14.08 -1.57
C ALA A 163 7.03 -13.20 -2.20
N PHE A 164 7.19 -12.83 -3.47
CA PHE A 164 6.16 -12.15 -4.24
C PHE A 164 5.14 -13.18 -4.73
N LEU A 165 3.87 -13.04 -4.33
CA LEU A 165 2.83 -14.04 -4.59
C LEU A 165 1.96 -13.71 -5.81
N GLY A 166 1.92 -12.43 -6.19
CA GLY A 166 1.20 -11.97 -7.38
C GLY A 166 0.89 -10.48 -7.38
N HIS A 167 0.51 -9.98 -8.56
CA HIS A 167 0.04 -8.61 -8.73
C HIS A 167 -1.39 -8.48 -8.23
N VAL A 168 -1.69 -7.39 -7.53
CA VAL A 168 -3.04 -7.08 -7.06
C VAL A 168 -3.70 -6.12 -8.03
N THR A 169 -4.90 -6.47 -8.49
CA THR A 169 -5.66 -5.72 -9.48
C THR A 169 -6.91 -5.10 -8.90
N GLU A 170 -7.37 -4.04 -9.54
CA GLU A 170 -8.66 -3.40 -9.31
C GLU A 170 -9.23 -2.98 -10.65
N ASN A 171 -10.48 -3.35 -10.93
CA ASN A 171 -11.12 -3.04 -12.21
C ASN A 171 -10.24 -3.39 -13.44
N GLY A 172 -9.40 -4.43 -13.33
CA GLY A 172 -8.48 -4.88 -14.37
C GLY A 172 -7.12 -4.17 -14.43
N ARG A 173 -6.88 -3.06 -13.72
CA ARG A 173 -5.54 -2.43 -13.64
C ARG A 173 -4.75 -2.97 -12.44
N VAL A 174 -3.43 -3.06 -12.54
CA VAL A 174 -2.58 -3.41 -11.41
C VAL A 174 -2.40 -2.19 -10.50
N ILE A 175 -2.68 -2.37 -9.21
CA ILE A 175 -2.60 -1.30 -8.20
C ILE A 175 -1.67 -1.65 -7.04
N GLY A 176 -1.11 -2.86 -7.03
CA GLY A 176 -0.40 -3.37 -5.87
C GLY A 176 0.21 -4.74 -6.06
N MET A 177 0.65 -5.29 -4.96
CA MET A 177 1.30 -6.60 -4.87
C MET A 177 0.79 -7.38 -3.65
N LEU A 178 0.87 -8.69 -3.78
CA LEU A 178 0.61 -9.64 -2.70
C LEU A 178 1.93 -10.31 -2.34
N LEU A 179 2.27 -10.28 -1.05
CA LEU A 179 3.54 -10.76 -0.51
C LEU A 179 3.30 -11.84 0.54
N GLU A 180 4.29 -12.72 0.72
CA GLU A 180 4.40 -13.60 1.88
C GLU A 180 4.28 -12.77 3.17
N LYS A 181 3.43 -13.22 4.09
CA LYS A 181 3.47 -12.70 5.45
C LYS A 181 4.65 -13.33 6.18
N LEU A 182 5.56 -12.49 6.64
CA LEU A 182 6.69 -12.93 7.44
C LEU A 182 6.27 -13.09 8.90
N GLU A 183 6.76 -14.16 9.52
CA GLU A 183 6.73 -14.35 10.96
C GLU A 183 8.05 -13.85 11.57
N GLY A 184 7.99 -13.26 12.75
CA GLY A 184 9.17 -12.71 13.42
C GLY A 184 8.91 -11.33 14.04
N ASP A 185 9.94 -10.81 14.70
CA ASP A 185 9.89 -9.48 15.32
C ASP A 185 10.64 -8.45 14.46
N PHE A 186 10.34 -7.17 14.66
CA PHE A 186 11.18 -6.11 14.12
C PHE A 186 12.58 -6.13 14.73
N ALA A 187 13.55 -5.65 13.97
CA ALA A 187 14.93 -5.59 14.43
C ALA A 187 15.11 -4.70 15.67
N SER A 188 16.19 -5.01 16.38
CA SER A 188 16.73 -4.27 17.51
C SER A 188 18.24 -4.11 17.33
N MET A 189 18.88 -3.36 18.23
CA MET A 189 20.35 -3.23 18.22
C MET A 189 21.08 -4.57 18.34
N ASP A 190 20.50 -5.56 19.03
CA ASP A 190 21.11 -6.87 19.21
C ASP A 190 21.23 -7.63 17.87
N ASP A 191 20.40 -7.27 16.90
CA ASP A 191 20.36 -7.88 15.57
C ASP A 191 21.31 -7.20 14.57
N LEU A 192 22.07 -6.18 15.00
CA LEU A 192 22.94 -5.37 14.13
C LEU A 192 23.87 -6.23 13.25
N PRO A 193 24.55 -7.27 13.73
CA PRO A 193 25.42 -8.08 12.87
C PRO A 193 24.64 -8.78 11.74
N ALA A 194 23.46 -9.33 12.05
CA ALA A 194 22.63 -10.03 11.07
C ALA A 194 21.97 -9.05 10.07
N CYS A 195 21.46 -7.92 10.56
CA CYS A 195 20.89 -6.87 9.72
C CYS A 195 21.92 -6.27 8.77
N ARG A 196 23.14 -5.99 9.27
CA ARG A 196 24.26 -5.53 8.45
C ARG A 196 24.55 -6.52 7.33
N LYS A 197 24.63 -7.82 7.67
CA LYS A 197 24.94 -8.85 6.68
C LYS A 197 23.86 -8.96 5.60
N THR A 198 22.58 -8.89 5.98
CA THR A 198 21.47 -8.88 5.01
C THR A 198 21.50 -7.65 4.12
N LEU A 199 21.80 -6.48 4.68
CA LEU A 199 21.92 -5.24 3.90
C LEU A 199 23.11 -5.27 2.93
N GLU A 200 24.26 -5.80 3.36
CA GLU A 200 25.41 -6.05 2.47
C GLU A 200 25.05 -7.01 1.33
N ASN A 201 24.27 -8.07 1.60
CA ASN A 201 23.80 -8.97 0.55
C ASN A 201 22.86 -8.25 -0.43
N PHE A 202 22.00 -7.35 0.05
CA PHE A 202 21.16 -6.51 -0.80
C PHE A 202 22.01 -5.57 -1.67
N HIS A 203 23.09 -5.01 -1.11
CA HIS A 203 24.07 -4.20 -1.86
C HIS A 203 24.76 -4.98 -2.97
N LEU A 204 25.06 -6.27 -2.76
CA LEU A 204 25.64 -7.14 -3.79
C LEU A 204 24.68 -7.41 -4.97
N MET A 205 23.36 -7.21 -4.77
CA MET A 205 22.36 -7.24 -5.85
C MET A 205 22.30 -5.91 -6.63
N ASN A 206 23.31 -5.05 -6.48
CA ASN A 206 23.43 -3.77 -7.16
C ASN A 206 22.29 -2.79 -6.82
N MET A 207 21.80 -2.83 -5.56
CA MET A 207 20.79 -1.91 -5.02
C MET A 207 21.17 -1.36 -3.65
N VAL A 208 20.64 -0.19 -3.29
CA VAL A 208 20.57 0.34 -1.91
C VAL A 208 19.11 0.43 -1.49
N HIS A 209 18.78 0.32 -0.20
CA HIS A 209 17.39 0.25 0.25
C HIS A 209 16.70 1.63 0.29
N GLY A 210 17.45 2.69 0.52
CA GLY A 210 17.03 4.09 0.59
C GLY A 210 16.28 4.50 1.86
N ASP A 211 15.78 3.55 2.65
CA ASP A 211 15.01 3.80 3.88
C ASP A 211 15.24 2.70 4.93
N VAL A 212 16.50 2.48 5.28
CA VAL A 212 16.88 1.54 6.33
C VAL A 212 16.36 2.05 7.67
N ASN A 213 15.41 1.34 8.28
CA ASN A 213 14.97 1.55 9.66
C ASN A 213 14.59 0.21 10.29
N ARG A 214 14.49 0.15 11.63
CA ARG A 214 14.24 -1.11 12.34
C ARG A 214 12.97 -1.88 11.93
N TYR A 215 11.95 -1.19 11.42
CA TYR A 215 10.68 -1.80 11.03
C TYR A 215 10.74 -2.44 9.64
N ASN A 216 11.77 -2.08 8.86
CA ASN A 216 12.03 -2.66 7.53
C ASN A 216 12.89 -3.94 7.59
N PHE A 217 13.26 -4.40 8.80
CA PHE A 217 13.89 -5.69 9.05
C PHE A 217 12.98 -6.57 9.89
N VAL A 218 12.64 -7.75 9.37
CA VAL A 218 11.91 -8.80 10.09
C VAL A 218 12.88 -9.92 10.47
N ILE A 219 12.92 -10.25 11.75
CA ILE A 219 13.84 -11.19 12.37
C ILE A 219 13.08 -12.45 12.79
N ASP A 220 13.34 -13.54 12.09
CA ASP A 220 12.80 -14.86 12.40
C ASP A 220 13.81 -15.62 13.28
N ARG A 221 13.60 -15.52 14.60
CA ARG A 221 14.42 -16.17 15.65
C ARG A 221 14.11 -17.66 15.83
N SER A 222 13.13 -18.21 15.10
CA SER A 222 12.82 -19.64 15.15
C SER A 222 13.80 -20.49 14.35
N LYS A 223 14.62 -19.85 13.51
CA LYS A 223 15.63 -20.48 12.64
C LYS A 223 17.04 -20.27 13.18
N GLU A 224 17.92 -21.22 12.88
CA GLU A 224 19.36 -21.10 13.17
C GLU A 224 20.22 -21.38 11.93
N PRO A 225 21.05 -20.42 11.47
CA PRO A 225 21.19 -19.06 12.00
C PRO A 225 19.90 -18.24 11.84
N VAL A 226 19.71 -17.24 12.70
CA VAL A 226 18.58 -16.30 12.63
C VAL A 226 18.40 -15.77 11.22
N HIS A 227 17.16 -15.82 10.73
CA HIS A 227 16.85 -15.39 9.37
C HIS A 227 16.34 -13.96 9.39
N VAL A 228 16.97 -13.08 8.62
CA VAL A 228 16.59 -11.67 8.49
C VAL A 228 16.06 -11.41 7.09
N ARG A 229 14.89 -10.76 7.01
CA ARG A 229 14.26 -10.34 5.74
C ARG A 229 14.03 -8.83 5.74
N LEU A 230 14.38 -8.19 4.63
CA LEU A 230 14.10 -6.80 4.32
C LEU A 230 12.70 -6.66 3.69
N VAL A 231 12.03 -5.56 4.01
CA VAL A 231 10.72 -5.18 3.45
C VAL A 231 10.69 -3.69 3.14
N ASP A 232 9.68 -3.25 2.39
CA ASP A 232 9.43 -1.83 2.06
C ASP A 232 10.48 -1.21 1.11
N PHE A 233 10.56 -1.75 -0.10
CA PHE A 233 11.55 -1.31 -1.11
C PHE A 233 11.13 -0.09 -1.94
N GLU A 234 10.16 0.69 -1.49
CA GLU A 234 9.64 1.83 -2.26
C GLU A 234 10.68 2.95 -2.47
N HIS A 235 11.71 2.98 -1.62
CA HIS A 235 12.83 3.91 -1.68
C HIS A 235 14.13 3.30 -2.21
N ALA A 236 14.12 2.04 -2.65
CA ALA A 236 15.33 1.37 -3.09
C ALA A 236 15.90 2.03 -4.36
N GLU A 237 17.21 2.16 -4.48
CA GLU A 237 17.84 2.83 -5.62
C GLU A 237 18.95 1.94 -6.21
N PRO A 238 19.37 2.19 -7.46
CA PRO A 238 20.59 1.56 -7.99
C PRO A 238 21.78 1.78 -7.05
N TYR A 239 22.62 0.76 -6.89
CA TYR A 239 23.76 0.84 -5.99
C TYR A 239 24.68 2.02 -6.31
N GLU A 240 24.95 2.81 -5.28
CA GLU A 240 25.97 3.84 -5.29
C GLU A 240 26.78 3.71 -4.01
N GLU A 241 28.10 3.56 -4.12
CA GLU A 241 28.99 3.31 -2.98
C GLU A 241 28.81 4.35 -1.86
N SER A 242 28.59 5.62 -2.23
CA SER A 242 28.37 6.70 -1.27
C SER A 242 27.09 6.54 -0.45
N LYS A 243 26.03 5.98 -1.06
CA LYS A 243 24.73 5.73 -0.43
C LYS A 243 24.77 4.45 0.40
N ALA A 244 25.34 3.38 -0.15
CA ALA A 244 25.54 2.11 0.55
C ALA A 244 26.34 2.30 1.86
N LEU A 245 27.43 3.09 1.79
CA LEU A 245 28.22 3.41 2.97
C LEU A 245 27.42 4.20 4.01
N LYS A 246 26.57 5.15 3.59
CA LYS A 246 25.68 5.90 4.49
C LYS A 246 24.66 5.00 5.17
N GLU A 247 24.04 4.06 4.45
CA GLU A 247 23.13 3.10 5.05
C GLU A 247 23.82 2.24 6.11
N LEU A 248 25.01 1.71 5.78
CA LEU A 248 25.79 0.87 6.70
C LEU A 248 26.31 1.65 7.93
N GLN A 249 26.58 2.94 7.79
CA GLN A 249 27.03 3.82 8.88
C GLN A 249 25.87 4.24 9.79
N SER A 250 24.68 4.51 9.22
CA SER A 250 23.49 4.91 9.97
C SER A 250 22.76 3.74 10.62
N LEU A 251 22.93 2.51 10.11
CA LEU A 251 22.19 1.31 10.55
C LEU A 251 22.12 1.14 12.07
N MET A 252 23.20 1.38 12.81
CA MET A 252 23.17 1.23 14.28
C MET A 252 22.18 2.20 14.93
N LEU A 253 22.12 3.45 14.47
CA LEU A 253 21.17 4.45 14.97
C LEU A 253 19.74 4.10 14.54
N GLU A 254 19.56 3.66 13.31
CA GLU A 254 18.26 3.26 12.76
C GLU A 254 17.65 2.04 13.48
N LEU A 255 18.49 1.12 13.97
CA LEU A 255 18.06 -0.01 14.81
C LEU A 255 17.80 0.38 16.27
N ALA A 256 18.44 1.45 16.76
CA ALA A 256 18.27 1.97 18.11
C ALA A 256 17.03 2.89 18.25
N GLU A 257 16.48 3.36 17.13
CA GLU A 257 15.38 4.32 17.10
C GLU A 257 14.10 3.74 17.71
N THR A 258 13.45 4.51 18.59
CA THR A 258 12.26 4.06 19.34
C THR A 258 11.09 5.05 19.25
N THR A 259 11.27 6.19 18.57
CA THR A 259 10.24 7.22 18.44
C THR A 259 9.04 6.82 17.56
N GLY A 260 9.06 5.64 16.95
CA GLY A 260 7.98 5.14 16.09
C GLY A 260 8.04 5.60 14.64
N ARG A 261 9.07 6.37 14.24
CA ARG A 261 9.33 6.70 12.84
C ARG A 261 9.55 5.43 12.03
N GLY A 262 8.77 5.24 10.96
CA GLY A 262 8.76 4.00 10.15
C GLY A 262 7.82 2.90 10.67
N GLY A 263 7.29 3.04 11.89
CA GLY A 263 6.33 2.10 12.47
C GLY A 263 4.91 2.30 11.94
N SER A 264 4.10 1.23 11.92
CA SER A 264 2.66 1.38 11.72
C SER A 264 2.05 2.05 12.96
N VAL A 265 1.31 3.15 12.78
CA VAL A 265 0.52 3.76 13.86
C VAL A 265 -0.55 2.75 14.27
N VAL A 266 -0.39 2.14 15.44
CA VAL A 266 -1.45 1.37 16.08
C VAL A 266 -2.50 2.38 16.53
N ILE A 267 -3.53 2.57 15.72
CA ILE A 267 -4.75 3.23 16.19
C ILE A 267 -5.42 2.20 17.09
N ASP A 268 -5.26 2.37 18.39
CA ASP A 268 -5.98 1.56 19.36
C ASP A 268 -7.48 1.80 19.14
N GLY A 269 -8.18 0.73 18.76
CA GLY A 269 -9.61 0.76 18.53
C GLY A 269 -10.34 0.83 19.87
N SER A 270 -10.37 2.00 20.50
CA SER A 270 -11.22 2.23 21.65
C SER A 270 -12.65 2.53 21.17
N ALA A 271 -13.47 1.48 21.23
CA ALA A 271 -14.94 1.39 21.38
C ALA A 271 -15.85 2.13 20.37
#